data_AF-A0A6P0Q2B9-F1
#
_entry.id   AF-A0A6P0Q2B9-F1
#
_cell.length_a   1.000
_cell.length_b   1.000
_cell.length_c   1.000
_cell.angle_alpha   90.00
_cell.angle_beta   90.00
_cell.angle_gamma   90.00
#
_symmetry.space_group_name_H-M   'P 1'
#
loop_
_entity.id
_entity.type
_entity.pdbx_description
1 polymer ?
#
loop_
_entity_poly.entity_id
_entity_poly.type
_entity_poly.pdbx_seq_one_letter_code
_entity_poly.pdbx_strand_id
1 'polypeptide(L)'
;AAPKAIAFGAASPIALLGLFLLFQAITIRLQFTETALDIYRSETLIRRFPYQEWQNWEIFWRSVPILFYFSEVKSIHFLPIIFDPKLLRTCLEERFPKG
;
A
#
# COMPACT_ATOMS: atom_id res chain seq x y z
N ALA A 1 -16.11 38.92 28.33
CA ALA A 1 -15.35 38.32 27.20
C ALA A 1 -15.94 36.96 26.91
N ALA A 2 -16.47 36.73 25.70
CA ALA A 2 -17.05 35.44 25.33
C ALA A 2 -15.93 34.46 24.95
N PRO A 3 -15.99 33.18 25.36
CA PRO A 3 -14.97 32.20 25.00
C PRO A 3 -15.04 31.93 23.49
N LYS A 4 -13.88 31.92 22.82
CA LYS A 4 -13.78 31.44 21.44
C LYS A 4 -14.16 29.95 21.46
N ALA A 5 -15.35 29.64 20.95
CA ALA A 5 -15.73 28.28 20.66
C ALA A 5 -14.70 27.70 19.69
N ILE A 6 -13.94 26.70 20.15
CA ILE A 6 -13.12 25.89 19.26
C ILE A 6 -14.13 25.05 18.47
N ALA A 7 -14.39 25.46 17.23
CA ALA A 7 -15.27 24.75 16.33
C ALA A 7 -14.63 23.41 15.93
N PHE A 8 -15.01 22.33 16.60
CA PHE A 8 -14.80 20.97 16.11
C PHE A 8 -15.82 20.71 15.00
N GLY A 9 -15.51 21.01 13.74
CA GLY A 9 -16.55 20.97 12.71
C GLY A 9 -16.08 21.10 11.28
N ALA A 10 -15.12 20.25 10.86
CA ALA A 10 -14.94 19.72 9.51
C ALA A 10 -13.57 19.04 9.48
N ALA A 11 -13.52 17.72 9.31
CA ALA A 11 -12.28 17.10 8.90
C ALA A 11 -11.91 17.69 7.53
N SER A 12 -10.68 18.19 7.38
CA SER A 12 -10.22 18.66 6.08
C SER A 12 -10.26 17.51 5.06
N PRO A 13 -10.41 17.78 3.76
CA PRO A 13 -10.35 16.73 2.73
C PRO A 13 -9.10 15.86 2.84
N ILE A 14 -7.98 16.45 3.28
CA ILE A 14 -6.71 15.76 3.52
C ILE A 14 -6.84 14.76 4.68
N ALA A 15 -7.47 15.15 5.79
CA ALA A 15 -7.66 14.26 6.93
C ALA A 15 -8.58 13.08 6.58
N LEU A 16 -9.65 13.34 5.81
CA LEU A 16 -10.54 12.28 5.32
C LEU A 16 -9.82 11.32 4.36
N LEU A 17 -9.01 11.85 3.45
CA LEU A 17 -8.18 11.04 2.56
C LEU A 17 -7.19 10.19 3.35
N GLY A 18 -6.51 10.77 4.34
CA GLY A 18 -5.59 10.05 5.21
C GLY A 18 -6.25 8.90 5.96
N LEU A 19 -7.44 9.14 6.54
CA LEU A 19 -8.22 8.11 7.22
C LEU A 19 -8.68 7.00 6.25
N PHE A 20 -9.11 7.38 5.05
CA PHE A 20 -9.50 6.42 4.00
C PHE A 20 -8.34 5.54 3.55
N LEU A 21 -7.15 6.12 3.36
CA LEU A 21 -5.94 5.36 3.01
C LEU A 21 -5.50 4.45 4.16
N LEU A 22 -5.59 4.91 5.40
CA LEU A 22 -5.31 4.08 6.58
C LEU A 22 -6.26 2.89 6.67
N PHE A 23 -7.58 3.12 6.50
CA PHE A 23 -8.58 2.07 6.51
C PHE A 23 -8.35 1.03 5.40
N GLN A 24 -7.97 1.48 4.20
CA GLN A 24 -7.58 0.55 3.14
C GLN A 24 -6.34 -0.26 3.52
N ALA A 25 -5.31 0.41 4.05
CA ALA A 25 -4.05 -0.23 4.37
C ALA A 25 -4.14 -1.26 5.51
N ILE A 26 -5.06 -1.09 6.47
CA ILE A 26 -5.31 -2.09 7.54
C ILE A 26 -6.12 -3.30 7.06
N THR A 27 -6.90 -3.17 5.98
CA THR A 27 -7.79 -4.25 5.49
C THR A 27 -7.16 -5.11 4.41
N ILE A 28 -6.06 -4.64 3.80
CA ILE A 28 -5.37 -5.32 2.72
C ILE A 28 -4.12 -6.03 3.26
N ARG A 29 -3.95 -7.30 2.90
CA ARG A 29 -2.77 -8.11 3.23
C ARG A 29 -2.04 -8.50 1.96
N LEU A 30 -0.71 -8.36 1.98
CA LEU A 30 0.17 -8.78 0.90
C LEU A 30 0.79 -10.11 1.27
N GLN A 31 0.76 -11.06 0.33
CA GLN A 31 1.41 -12.34 0.47
C GLN A 31 2.35 -12.56 -0.73
N PHE A 32 3.64 -12.63 -0.45
CA PHE A 32 4.66 -12.97 -1.44
C PHE A 32 4.71 -14.49 -1.57
N THR A 33 4.29 -15.00 -2.72
CA THR A 33 4.41 -16.44 -3.06
C THR A 33 5.70 -16.67 -3.84
N GLU A 34 5.92 -17.88 -4.34
CA GLU A 34 7.06 -18.17 -5.20
C GLU A 34 6.96 -17.46 -6.57
N THR A 35 5.75 -17.25 -7.10
CA THR A 35 5.54 -16.80 -8.49
C THR A 35 4.67 -15.56 -8.63
N ALA A 36 4.03 -15.09 -7.55
CA ALA A 36 3.14 -13.94 -7.58
C ALA A 36 3.04 -13.19 -6.25
N LEU A 37 2.69 -11.91 -6.33
CA LEU A 37 2.17 -11.15 -5.20
C LEU A 37 0.65 -11.33 -5.14
N ASP A 38 0.19 -11.98 -4.08
CA ASP A 38 -1.23 -12.13 -3.79
C ASP A 38 -1.71 -11.02 -2.86
N ILE A 39 -2.86 -10.44 -3.18
CA ILE A 39 -3.56 -9.46 -2.37
C ILE A 39 -4.81 -10.08 -1.79
N TYR A 40 -4.86 -10.11 -0.47
CA TYR A 40 -5.99 -10.58 0.30
C TYR A 40 -6.73 -9.43 0.97
N ARG A 41 -8.04 -9.62 1.13
CA ARG A 41 -8.86 -8.87 2.07
C ARG A 41 -9.52 -9.88 3.00
N SER A 42 -9.15 -9.85 4.27
CA SER A 42 -9.43 -10.95 5.19
C SER A 42 -8.87 -12.27 4.62
N GLU A 43 -9.69 -13.31 4.45
CA GLU A 43 -9.29 -14.61 3.89
C GLU A 43 -9.55 -14.72 2.37
N THR A 44 -10.07 -13.67 1.73
CA THR A 44 -10.42 -13.69 0.31
C THR A 44 -9.27 -13.13 -0.52
N LEU A 45 -8.77 -13.93 -1.46
CA LEU A 45 -7.87 -13.47 -2.52
C LEU A 45 -8.65 -12.54 -3.45
N ILE A 46 -8.32 -11.25 -3.43
CA ILE A 46 -8.99 -10.25 -4.27
C ILE A 46 -8.23 -9.96 -5.56
N ARG A 47 -6.92 -10.23 -5.59
CA ARG A 47 -6.09 -10.08 -6.78
C ARG A 47 -4.80 -10.88 -6.66
N ARG A 48 -4.30 -11.38 -7.78
CA ARG A 48 -3.00 -12.03 -7.93
C ARG A 48 -2.21 -11.32 -9.02
N PHE A 49 -0.95 -11.04 -8.76
CA PHE A 49 -0.03 -10.35 -9.66
C PHE A 49 1.21 -11.21 -9.94
N PRO A 50 1.27 -11.94 -11.07
CA PRO A 50 2.39 -12.80 -11.41
C PRO A 50 3.68 -12.01 -11.64
N TYR A 51 4.79 -12.41 -11.01
CA TYR A 51 6.08 -11.69 -11.14
C TYR A 51 6.63 -11.69 -12.58
N GLN A 52 6.27 -12.69 -13.39
CA GLN A 52 6.66 -12.75 -14.81
C GLN A 52 6.11 -11.57 -15.63
N GLU A 53 5.02 -10.95 -15.18
CA GLU A 53 4.43 -9.80 -15.85
C GLU A 53 5.00 -8.47 -15.33
N TRP A 54 5.77 -8.49 -14.25
CA TRP A 54 6.30 -7.29 -13.61
C TRP A 54 7.44 -6.70 -14.45
N GLN A 55 7.48 -5.37 -14.50
CA GLN A 55 8.51 -4.61 -15.19
C GLN A 55 9.37 -3.80 -14.22
N ASN A 56 8.76 -3.22 -13.17
CA ASN A 56 9.45 -2.45 -12.15
C ASN A 56 8.65 -2.45 -10.85
N TRP A 57 9.32 -2.12 -9.75
CA TRP A 57 8.69 -1.84 -8.46
C TRP A 57 9.43 -0.73 -7.73
N GLU A 58 8.76 0.07 -6.92
CA GLU A 58 9.38 1.08 -6.06
C GLU A 58 8.65 1.21 -4.73
N ILE A 59 9.41 1.55 -3.69
CA ILE A 59 8.85 1.97 -2.41
C ILE A 59 8.95 3.50 -2.39
N PHE A 60 7.92 4.18 -2.91
CA PHE A 60 7.90 5.63 -3.09
C PHE A 60 7.88 6.39 -1.76
N TRP A 61 7.16 5.86 -0.78
CA TRP A 61 7.06 6.47 0.55
C TRP A 61 7.22 5.40 1.61
N ARG A 62 8.20 5.56 2.51
CA ARG A 62 8.59 4.54 3.49
C ARG A 62 7.94 4.71 4.87
N SER A 63 7.34 5.87 5.16
CA SER A 63 6.62 6.07 6.42
C SER A 63 5.23 5.46 6.33
N VAL A 64 4.67 5.01 7.45
CA VAL A 64 3.36 4.33 7.45
C VAL A 64 2.22 5.32 7.16
N PRO A 65 1.24 4.98 6.30
CA PRO A 65 1.21 3.78 5.44
C PRO A 65 2.21 3.89 4.29
N ILE A 66 2.96 2.82 4.06
CA ILE A 66 3.96 2.75 2.98
C ILE A 66 3.23 2.87 1.64
N LEU A 67 3.76 3.69 0.73
CA LEU A 67 3.28 3.73 -0.64
C LEU A 67 4.16 2.83 -1.50
N PHE A 68 3.64 1.64 -1.80
CA PHE A 68 4.27 0.65 -2.66
C PHE A 68 3.76 0.79 -4.09
N TYR A 69 4.68 0.79 -5.05
CA TYR A 69 4.39 0.84 -6.48
C TYR A 69 4.98 -0.36 -7.19
N PHE A 70 4.26 -0.85 -8.19
CA PHE A 70 4.81 -1.74 -9.20
C PHE A 70 4.07 -1.59 -10.52
N SER A 71 4.73 -1.97 -11.60
CA SER A 71 4.16 -2.00 -12.94
C SER A 71 4.22 -3.39 -13.54
N GLU A 72 3.17 -3.72 -14.27
CA GLU A 72 3.06 -4.89 -15.13
C GLU A 72 3.03 -4.44 -16.60
N VAL A 73 3.15 -5.39 -17.53
CA VAL A 73 3.14 -5.11 -18.98
C VAL A 73 2.02 -4.17 -19.44
N LYS A 74 0.84 -4.25 -18.81
CA LYS A 74 -0.36 -3.50 -19.22
C LYS A 74 -0.95 -2.60 -18.14
N SER A 75 -0.31 -2.46 -16.98
CA SER A 75 -0.88 -1.66 -15.89
C SER A 75 0.13 -1.17 -14.86
N ILE A 76 -0.22 -0.10 -14.15
CA ILE A 76 0.55 0.45 -13.04
C ILE A 76 -0.30 0.41 -11.77
N HIS A 77 0.32 0.09 -10.63
CA HIS A 77 -0.36 -0.08 -9.36
C HIS A 77 0.32 0.73 -8.26
N PHE A 78 -0.49 1.39 -7.43
CA PHE A 78 -0.06 2.07 -6.21
C PHE A 78 -0.88 1.53 -5.05
N LEU A 79 -0.20 0.95 -4.07
CA LEU A 79 -0.80 0.30 -2.91
C LEU A 79 -0.35 0.99 -1.63
N PRO A 80 -1.26 1.65 -0.89
CA PRO A 80 -1.00 2.01 0.50
C PRO A 80 -1.05 0.74 1.35
N ILE A 81 0.06 0.40 2.01
CA ILE A 81 0.19 -0.84 2.78
C ILE A 81 0.76 -0.59 4.18
N ILE A 82 0.37 -1.42 5.14
CA ILE A 82 0.99 -1.47 6.46
C ILE A 82 1.88 -2.70 6.49
N PHE A 83 3.17 -2.49 6.25
CA PHE A 83 4.17 -3.55 6.19
C PHE A 83 5.50 -3.00 6.73
N ASP A 84 6.40 -3.86 7.18
CA ASP A 84 7.75 -3.40 7.54
C ASP A 84 8.53 -3.02 6.26
N PRO A 85 9.03 -1.78 6.12
CA PRO A 85 9.64 -1.33 4.87
C PRO A 85 10.93 -2.10 4.49
N LYS A 86 11.65 -2.65 5.48
CA LYS A 86 12.86 -3.45 5.21
C LYS A 86 12.48 -4.83 4.74
N LEU A 87 11.55 -5.50 5.43
CA LEU A 87 11.03 -6.81 5.05
C LEU A 87 10.38 -6.76 3.67
N LEU A 88 9.60 -5.72 3.38
CA LEU A 88 9.01 -5.50 2.06
C LEU A 88 10.08 -5.49 0.97
N ARG A 89 11.13 -4.70 1.18
CA ARG A 89 12.27 -4.64 0.25
C ARG A 89 12.95 -5.99 0.10
N THR A 90 13.25 -6.68 1.20
CA THR A 90 13.88 -8.01 1.17
C THR A 90 13.03 -8.98 0.35
N CYS A 91 11.72 -9.07 0.59
CA CYS A 91 10.84 -9.94 -0.20
C CYS A 91 10.80 -9.55 -1.68
N LEU A 92 10.80 -8.25 -2.00
CA LEU A 92 10.83 -7.78 -3.38
C LEU A 92 12.16 -8.14 -4.07
N GLU A 93 13.29 -7.93 -3.41
CA GLU A 93 14.62 -8.25 -3.94
C GLU A 93 14.82 -9.76 -4.11
N GLU A 94 14.26 -10.59 -3.22
CA GLU A 94 14.30 -12.05 -3.32
C GLU A 94 13.41 -12.60 -4.45
N ARG A 95 12.25 -11.99 -4.71
CA ARG A 95 11.27 -12.47 -5.69
C ARG A 95 11.40 -11.83 -7.08
N PHE A 96 11.79 -10.56 -7.12
CA PHE A 96 11.98 -9.76 -8.33
C PHE A 96 13.13 -8.75 -8.11
N PRO A 97 14.39 -9.20 -8.18
CA PRO A 97 15.54 -8.30 -8.01
C PRO A 97 15.53 -7.22 -9.08
N LYS A 98 15.86 -5.99 -8.69
CA LYS A 98 16.18 -4.95 -9.67
C LYS A 98 17.51 -5.30 -10.33
N GLY A 99 17.53 -5.30 -11.67
CA GLY A 99 18.75 -5.39 -12.47
C GLY A 99 19.59 -4.12 -12.39
#